data_AF-A0A1F6B5Y3-F1
#
_entry.id   AF-A0A1F6B5Y3-F1
#
_cell.length_a   1.000
_cell.length_b   1.000
_cell.length_c   1.000
_cell.angle_alpha   90.00
_cell.angle_beta   90.00
_cell.angle_gamma   90.00
#
_symmetry.space_group_name_H-M   'P 1'
#
loop_
_entity.id
_entity.type
_entity.pdbx_description
1 polymer ?
#
loop_
_entity_poly.entity_id
_entity_poly.type
_entity_poly.pdbx_seq_one_letter_code
_entity_poly.pdbx_strand_id
1 'polypeptide(L)'
;MVDISLIASFRKVFGRKVKRLRREGILPANVYGKKIKSQSISVPFKEFLKVFNQAGETKLVDLHLDGKKMPVLINNVTYHPVTDSPLHADFHQVDLKEKVIAHVPLAILGEAPAVKGKLGVLLTNLDELEVEALPSDLPEKIDVDVSTLKEVDQSIKIKDLKVGAKVIILSDPELEIIKIAPLVSKEAEKMVEEQAAQAAVAEAEKAAAPQQEQPAPSGPPKPEPAEAPSET
;
A
#
# COMPACT_ATOMS: atom_id res chain seq x y z
N MET A 1 28.19 8.85 10.78
CA MET A 1 27.96 9.45 9.45
C MET A 1 28.36 8.38 8.45
N VAL A 2 27.37 7.72 7.85
CA VAL A 2 27.67 6.73 6.80
C VAL A 2 27.71 7.52 5.51
N ASP A 3 28.89 7.70 4.95
CA ASP A 3 29.06 8.42 3.70
C ASP A 3 28.66 7.48 2.55
N ILE A 4 27.43 7.61 2.07
CA ILE A 4 26.87 6.77 1.02
C ILE A 4 27.23 7.41 -0.32
N SER A 5 28.16 6.81 -1.07
CA SER A 5 28.62 7.34 -2.35
C SER A 5 28.09 6.55 -3.54
N LEU A 6 27.73 7.25 -4.63
CA LEU A 6 27.22 6.65 -5.86
C LEU A 6 27.91 7.24 -7.10
N ILE A 7 28.44 6.38 -7.97
CA ILE A 7 29.10 6.82 -9.20
C ILE A 7 28.08 6.95 -10.32
N ALA A 8 28.07 8.10 -10.98
CA ALA A 8 27.19 8.41 -12.10
C ALA A 8 28.00 8.86 -13.32
N SER A 9 27.45 8.61 -14.50
CA SER A 9 28.02 9.02 -15.79
C SER A 9 27.00 9.80 -16.62
N PHE A 10 27.47 10.73 -17.45
CA PHE A 10 26.59 11.47 -18.35
C PHE A 10 25.95 10.57 -19.41
N ARG A 11 24.64 10.74 -19.58
CA ARG A 11 23.88 9.97 -20.56
C ARG A 11 23.63 10.79 -21.82
N LYS A 12 24.01 10.24 -22.97
CA LYS A 12 23.69 10.80 -24.31
C LYS A 12 22.57 10.05 -25.03
N VAL A 13 22.07 8.94 -24.46
CA VAL A 13 21.08 8.06 -25.07
C VAL A 13 19.69 8.41 -24.55
N PHE A 14 18.73 8.73 -25.42
CA PHE A 14 17.37 9.13 -25.01
C PHE A 14 16.28 8.24 -25.61
N GLY A 15 15.07 8.30 -25.03
CA GLY A 15 13.88 7.63 -25.53
C GLY A 15 13.91 6.09 -25.49
N ARG A 16 13.44 5.42 -26.55
CA ARG A 16 13.26 3.95 -26.61
C ARG A 16 14.56 3.15 -26.39
N LYS A 17 15.72 3.74 -26.72
CA LYS A 17 17.04 3.09 -26.58
C LYS A 17 17.44 2.85 -25.12
N VAL A 18 16.80 3.53 -24.17
CA VAL A 18 17.02 3.37 -22.72
C VAL A 18 16.64 1.97 -22.23
N LYS A 19 15.73 1.28 -22.93
CA LYS A 19 15.37 -0.10 -22.62
C LYS A 19 16.57 -1.05 -22.72
N ARG A 20 17.54 -0.76 -23.60
CA ARG A 20 18.78 -1.54 -23.72
C ARG A 20 19.70 -1.32 -22.51
N LEU A 21 19.85 -0.06 -22.06
CA LEU A 21 20.65 0.26 -20.88
C LEU A 21 20.15 -0.48 -19.63
N ARG A 22 18.83 -0.56 -19.43
CA ARG A 22 18.26 -1.32 -18.30
C ARG A 22 18.58 -2.81 -18.37
N ARG A 23 18.59 -3.40 -19.58
CA ARG A 23 18.99 -4.81 -19.79
C ARG A 23 20.47 -5.03 -19.51
N GLU A 24 21.30 -4.03 -19.76
CA GLU A 24 22.74 -4.03 -19.45
C GLU A 24 23.03 -3.75 -17.96
N GLY A 25 21.99 -3.56 -17.13
CA GLY A 25 22.14 -3.28 -15.70
C GLY A 25 22.49 -1.82 -15.38
N ILE A 26 22.16 -0.90 -16.28
CA ILE A 26 22.34 0.54 -16.10
C ILE A 26 20.98 1.19 -15.87
N LEU A 27 20.83 1.84 -14.72
CA LEU A 27 19.66 2.62 -14.35
C LEU A 27 19.77 4.03 -14.94
N PRO A 28 18.83 4.45 -15.82
CA PRO A 28 18.74 5.85 -16.21
C PRO A 28 18.26 6.68 -15.02
N ALA A 29 18.85 7.86 -14.84
CA ALA A 29 18.44 8.79 -13.81
C ALA A 29 18.61 10.24 -14.26
N ASN A 30 18.01 11.17 -13.52
CA ASN A 30 18.24 12.60 -13.71
C ASN A 30 18.77 13.21 -12.42
N VAL A 31 19.64 14.20 -12.56
CA VAL A 31 20.04 15.07 -11.45
C VAL A 31 19.61 16.50 -11.74
N TYR A 32 18.90 17.12 -10.80
CA TYR A 32 18.45 18.50 -10.89
C TYR A 32 18.59 19.19 -9.54
N GLY A 33 18.66 20.51 -9.54
CA GLY A 33 18.63 21.28 -8.30
C GLY A 33 18.58 22.77 -8.60
N LYS A 34 18.64 23.60 -7.57
CA LYS A 34 18.63 25.06 -7.75
C LYS A 34 19.87 25.59 -8.45
N LYS A 35 21.04 24.99 -8.18
CA LYS A 35 22.33 25.41 -8.74
C LYS A 35 22.71 24.72 -10.04
N ILE A 36 22.03 23.63 -10.40
CA ILE A 36 22.38 22.79 -11.53
C ILE A 36 21.15 22.55 -12.41
N LYS A 37 21.30 22.83 -13.71
CA LYS A 37 20.27 22.48 -14.71
C LYS A 37 20.09 20.97 -14.76
N SER A 38 18.84 20.51 -14.93
CA SER A 38 18.50 19.09 -15.05
C SER A 38 19.40 18.40 -16.08
N GLN A 39 20.12 17.37 -15.63
CA GLN A 39 21.09 16.62 -16.40
C GLN A 39 20.73 15.14 -16.35
N SER A 40 20.68 14.52 -17.52
CA SER A 40 20.46 13.09 -17.63
C SER A 40 21.74 12.31 -17.37
N ILE A 41 21.67 11.45 -16.38
CA ILE A 41 22.77 10.63 -15.90
C ILE A 41 22.42 9.14 -16.02
N SER A 42 23.43 8.30 -15.82
CA SER A 42 23.35 6.85 -15.84
C SER A 42 24.13 6.31 -14.67
N VAL A 43 23.49 5.42 -13.92
CA VAL A 43 24.01 4.86 -12.69
C VAL A 43 24.00 3.33 -12.79
N PRO A 44 25.00 2.61 -12.27
CA PRO A 44 24.95 1.15 -12.18
C PRO A 44 23.78 0.70 -11.29
N PHE A 45 22.89 -0.15 -11.82
CA PHE A 45 21.68 -0.58 -11.11
C PHE A 45 21.98 -1.29 -9.78
N LYS A 46 23.02 -2.12 -9.74
CA LYS A 46 23.44 -2.84 -8.53
C LYS A 46 23.95 -1.91 -7.43
N GLU A 47 24.65 -0.84 -7.80
CA GLU A 47 25.14 0.14 -6.83
C GLU A 47 24.00 1.00 -6.32
N PHE A 48 23.12 1.44 -7.22
CA PHE A 48 21.90 2.16 -6.87
C PHE A 48 21.06 1.39 -5.85
N LEU A 49 20.78 0.10 -6.07
CA LEU A 49 20.00 -0.69 -5.12
C LEU A 49 20.63 -0.78 -3.74
N LYS A 50 21.95 -0.95 -3.65
CA LYS A 50 22.66 -0.98 -2.35
C LYS A 50 22.54 0.36 -1.64
N VAL A 51 22.78 1.44 -2.37
CA VAL A 51 22.70 2.81 -1.87
C VAL A 51 21.27 3.11 -1.44
N PHE A 52 20.27 2.81 -2.26
CA PHE A 52 18.86 3.03 -1.97
C PHE A 52 18.38 2.26 -0.74
N ASN A 53 18.78 1.00 -0.58
CA ASN A 53 18.41 0.21 0.60
C ASN A 53 19.04 0.74 1.91
N GLN A 54 20.16 1.47 1.82
CA GLN A 54 20.85 2.03 2.98
C GLN A 54 20.45 3.49 3.27
N ALA A 55 20.26 4.26 2.20
CA ALA A 55 19.93 5.67 2.18
C ALA A 55 18.44 5.93 2.39
N GLY A 56 17.59 5.09 1.77
CA GLY A 56 16.19 5.42 1.54
C GLY A 56 16.04 6.67 0.67
N GLU A 57 14.87 7.29 0.76
CA GLU A 57 14.54 8.56 0.08
C GLU A 57 14.94 9.80 0.91
N THR A 58 15.38 9.56 2.14
CA THR A 58 15.51 10.60 3.16
C THR A 58 16.96 10.97 3.47
N LYS A 59 17.93 10.10 3.18
CA LYS A 59 19.36 10.37 3.42
C LYS A 59 20.06 11.04 2.25
N LEU A 60 21.04 11.87 2.59
CA LEU A 60 22.02 12.42 1.68
C LEU A 60 22.90 11.32 1.09
N VAL A 61 23.06 11.37 -0.23
CA VAL A 61 23.95 10.53 -1.01
C VAL A 61 24.95 11.42 -1.74
N ASP A 62 26.23 11.05 -1.70
CA ASP A 62 27.28 11.72 -2.46
C ASP A 62 27.32 11.16 -3.87
N LEU A 63 26.79 11.91 -4.83
CA LEU A 63 26.82 11.54 -6.24
C LEU A 63 28.11 12.06 -6.88
N HIS A 64 28.87 11.13 -7.47
CA HIS A 64 30.09 11.42 -8.20
C HIS A 64 29.79 11.49 -9.69
N LEU A 65 29.83 12.68 -10.27
CA LEU A 65 29.62 12.92 -11.70
C LEU A 65 30.89 13.50 -12.31
N ASP A 66 31.55 12.74 -13.20
CA ASP A 66 32.81 13.12 -13.86
C ASP A 66 33.88 13.68 -12.89
N GLY A 67 34.04 13.03 -11.72
CA GLY A 67 35.01 13.41 -10.70
C GLY A 67 34.58 14.56 -9.78
N LYS A 68 33.40 15.15 -9.98
CA LYS A 68 32.81 16.12 -9.04
C LYS A 68 31.89 15.41 -8.07
N LYS A 69 32.07 15.66 -6.78
CA LYS A 69 31.16 15.19 -5.72
C LYS A 69 30.07 16.23 -5.50
N MET A 70 28.82 15.79 -5.44
CA MET A 70 27.69 16.63 -5.08
C MET A 70 26.75 15.88 -4.14
N PRO A 71 26.32 16.50 -3.03
CA PRO A 71 25.31 15.93 -2.15
C PRO A 71 23.95 16.00 -2.85
N VAL A 72 23.28 14.86 -2.93
CA VAL A 72 21.95 14.71 -3.53
C VAL A 72 21.03 13.92 -2.61
N LEU A 73 19.73 14.18 -2.70
CA LEU A 73 18.67 13.33 -2.16
C LEU A 73 18.02 12.53 -3.30
N ILE A 74 17.57 11.32 -2.99
CA ILE A 74 16.77 10.52 -3.92
C ILE A 74 15.32 10.97 -3.73
N ASN A 75 14.79 11.73 -4.70
CA ASN A 75 13.49 12.36 -4.55
C ASN A 75 12.34 11.52 -5.09
N ASN A 76 12.57 10.75 -6.16
CA ASN A 76 11.56 9.90 -6.74
C ASN A 76 12.19 8.68 -7.40
N VAL A 77 11.59 7.51 -7.19
CA VAL A 77 11.95 6.29 -7.89
C VAL A 77 10.71 5.74 -8.58
N THR A 78 10.79 5.59 -9.90
CA THR A 78 9.73 4.94 -10.67
C THR A 78 9.97 3.44 -10.68
N TYR A 79 8.95 2.67 -10.34
CA TYR A 79 9.02 1.22 -10.29
C TYR A 79 8.31 0.58 -11.48
N HIS A 80 8.71 -0.64 -11.82
CA HIS A 80 8.02 -1.44 -12.82
C HIS A 80 6.78 -2.07 -12.17
N PRO A 81 5.56 -1.87 -12.70
CA PRO A 81 4.31 -2.22 -12.01
C PRO A 81 4.12 -3.74 -11.78
N VAL A 82 4.87 -4.58 -12.49
CA VAL A 82 4.76 -6.05 -12.39
C VAL A 82 5.94 -6.68 -11.64
N THR A 83 7.13 -6.10 -11.76
CA THR A 83 8.37 -6.72 -11.25
C THR A 83 8.98 -5.94 -10.10
N ASP A 84 8.36 -4.82 -9.75
CA ASP A 84 8.77 -3.89 -8.69
C ASP A 84 10.24 -3.44 -8.78
N SER A 85 10.79 -3.46 -10.00
CA SER A 85 12.18 -3.09 -10.24
C SER A 85 12.28 -1.59 -10.52
N PRO A 86 13.23 -0.85 -9.93
CA PRO A 86 13.48 0.55 -10.26
C PRO A 86 13.75 0.72 -11.76
N LEU A 87 12.98 1.59 -12.42
CA LEU A 87 13.09 1.90 -13.85
C LEU A 87 13.79 3.23 -14.11
N HIS A 88 13.61 4.19 -13.20
CA HIS A 88 14.20 5.52 -13.25
C HIS A 88 14.29 6.08 -11.84
N ALA A 89 15.35 6.84 -11.57
CA ALA A 89 15.51 7.56 -10.32
C ALA A 89 15.80 9.04 -10.58
N ASP A 90 15.30 9.87 -9.69
CA ASP A 90 15.47 11.31 -9.70
C ASP A 90 16.28 11.74 -8.49
N PHE A 91 17.40 12.42 -8.76
CA PHE A 91 18.31 12.94 -7.76
C PHE A 91 18.14 14.46 -7.66
N HIS A 92 17.77 14.92 -6.48
CA HIS A 92 17.70 16.34 -6.19
C HIS A 92 18.99 16.79 -5.51
N GLN A 93 19.75 17.66 -6.16
CA GLN A 93 20.92 18.29 -5.57
C GLN A 93 20.48 19.28 -4.50
N VAL A 94 20.97 19.07 -3.28
CA VAL A 94 20.60 19.86 -2.12
C VAL A 94 21.80 20.63 -1.58
N ASP A 95 21.52 21.83 -1.08
CA ASP A 95 22.47 22.59 -0.30
C ASP A 95 22.14 22.39 1.19
N LEU A 96 23.14 22.09 2.01
CA LEU A 96 22.98 21.86 3.46
C LEU A 96 22.39 23.04 4.24
N LYS A 97 22.31 24.22 3.62
CA LYS A 97 21.80 25.46 4.22
C LYS A 97 20.36 25.77 3.84
N GLU A 98 19.78 25.02 2.91
CA GLU A 98 18.45 25.28 2.39
C GLU A 98 17.48 24.19 2.82
N LYS A 99 16.21 24.58 3.02
CA LYS A 99 15.13 23.64 3.25
C LYS A 99 14.79 22.92 1.95
N VAL A 100 14.48 21.64 2.09
CA VAL A 100 14.14 20.75 0.98
C VAL A 100 12.85 20.04 1.33
N ILE A 101 12.04 19.84 0.30
CA ILE A 101 10.81 19.06 0.37
C ILE A 101 11.18 17.62 0.04
N ALA A 102 10.82 16.67 0.91
CA ALA A 102 11.01 15.25 0.65
C ALA A 102 9.79 14.45 1.11
N HIS A 103 9.63 13.28 0.50
CA HIS A 103 8.66 12.28 0.92
C HIS A 103 9.29 11.41 1.99
N VAL A 104 8.66 11.36 3.18
CA VAL A 104 9.11 10.54 4.29
C VAL A 104 8.11 9.41 4.51
N PRO A 105 8.54 8.14 4.46
CA PRO A 105 7.65 7.01 4.68
C PRO A 105 7.22 6.93 6.15
N LEU A 106 5.98 6.48 6.35
CA LEU A 106 5.39 6.26 7.65
C LEU A 106 5.66 4.82 8.13
N ALA A 107 6.14 4.70 9.37
CA ALA A 107 6.35 3.42 10.01
C ALA A 107 5.26 3.20 11.06
N ILE A 108 4.46 2.16 10.87
CA ILE A 108 3.39 1.81 11.82
C ILE A 108 4.03 1.08 13.00
N LEU A 109 3.93 1.65 14.20
CA LEU A 109 4.39 1.06 15.45
C LEU A 109 3.22 0.45 16.21
N GLY A 110 3.40 -0.80 16.64
CA GLY A 110 2.42 -1.55 17.42
C GLY A 110 1.37 -2.26 16.58
N GLU A 111 0.41 -2.89 17.27
CA GLU A 111 -0.72 -3.57 16.67
C GLU A 111 -2.01 -3.02 17.28
N ALA A 112 -2.89 -2.47 16.46
CA ALA A 112 -4.16 -1.91 16.91
C ALA A 112 -5.03 -2.98 17.58
N PRO A 113 -5.47 -2.79 18.85
CA PRO A 113 -6.39 -3.71 19.53
C PRO A 113 -7.66 -4.02 18.75
N ALA A 114 -8.19 -3.08 17.95
CA ALA A 114 -9.36 -3.30 17.10
C ALA A 114 -9.11 -4.35 15.99
N VAL A 115 -7.89 -4.43 15.46
CA VAL A 115 -7.49 -5.47 14.49
C VAL A 115 -7.33 -6.81 15.18
N LYS A 116 -6.71 -6.84 16.36
CA LYS A 116 -6.59 -8.05 17.19
C LYS A 116 -7.93 -8.63 17.61
N GLY A 117 -8.88 -7.76 17.96
CA GLY A 117 -10.23 -8.13 18.36
C GLY A 117 -11.11 -8.59 17.20
N LYS A 118 -10.62 -8.59 15.94
CA LYS A 118 -11.43 -8.78 14.74
C LYS A 118 -12.67 -7.87 14.75
N LEU A 119 -12.48 -6.59 15.09
CA LEU A 119 -13.53 -5.56 15.03
C LEU A 119 -13.44 -4.73 13.74
N GLY A 120 -12.24 -4.60 13.16
CA GLY A 120 -12.03 -3.87 11.91
C GLY A 120 -10.72 -4.23 11.19
N VAL A 121 -10.56 -3.72 9.98
CA VAL A 121 -9.33 -3.78 9.17
C VAL A 121 -8.63 -2.43 9.24
N LEU A 122 -7.31 -2.44 9.42
CA LEU A 122 -6.50 -1.23 9.38
C LEU A 122 -6.27 -0.81 7.93
N LEU A 123 -6.67 0.41 7.61
CA LEU A 123 -6.61 0.98 6.28
C LEU A 123 -5.64 2.18 6.32
N THR A 124 -4.55 2.09 5.57
CA THR A 124 -3.58 3.19 5.39
C THR A 124 -3.99 3.99 4.17
N ASN A 125 -4.35 5.26 4.37
CA ASN A 125 -4.69 6.16 3.27
C ASN A 125 -3.44 6.82 2.67
N LEU A 126 -2.41 7.01 3.51
CA LEU A 126 -1.15 7.65 3.16
C LEU A 126 0.00 6.80 3.72
N ASP A 127 0.89 6.35 2.85
CA ASP A 127 2.10 5.62 3.24
C ASP A 127 3.31 6.54 3.41
N GLU A 128 3.26 7.73 2.82
CA GLU A 128 4.31 8.75 2.83
C GLU A 128 3.73 10.14 3.11
N LEU A 129 4.53 10.99 3.74
CA LEU A 129 4.18 12.40 3.98
C LEU A 129 5.21 13.34 3.35
N GLU A 130 4.70 14.42 2.78
CA GLU A 130 5.51 15.50 2.23
C GLU A 130 5.92 16.46 3.35
N VAL A 131 7.22 16.51 3.63
CA VAL A 131 7.79 17.34 4.68
C VAL A 131 8.87 18.26 4.15
N GLU A 132 8.92 19.47 4.70
CA GLU A 132 9.95 20.47 4.46
C GLU A 132 10.88 20.54 5.67
N ALA A 133 12.15 20.17 5.47
CA ALA A 133 13.17 20.21 6.50
C ALA A 133 14.55 20.53 5.90
N LEU A 134 15.52 20.82 6.77
CA LEU A 134 16.93 20.82 6.34
C LEU A 134 17.34 19.36 6.04
N PRO A 135 18.16 19.10 5.01
CA PRO A 135 18.63 17.75 4.70
C PRO A 135 19.33 17.03 5.86
N SER A 136 19.92 17.79 6.79
CA SER A 136 20.59 17.26 7.98
C SER A 136 19.63 16.85 9.11
N ASP A 137 18.41 17.38 9.13
CA ASP A 137 17.41 17.15 10.19
C ASP A 137 16.23 16.29 9.69
N LEU A 138 16.35 15.69 8.49
CA LEU A 138 15.29 14.93 7.85
C LEU A 138 15.19 13.52 8.47
N PRO A 139 14.03 13.14 9.06
CA PRO A 139 13.89 11.84 9.70
C PRO A 139 13.82 10.72 8.65
N GLU A 140 14.40 9.56 8.95
CA GLU A 140 14.37 8.41 8.03
C GLU A 140 12.96 7.86 7.85
N LYS A 141 12.18 7.85 8.93
CA LYS A 141 10.82 7.36 9.03
C LYS A 141 10.07 8.19 10.07
N ILE A 142 8.76 8.32 9.91
CA ILE A 142 7.89 8.89 10.93
C ILE A 142 7.11 7.76 11.57
N ASP A 143 7.32 7.57 12.86
CA ASP A 143 6.66 6.52 13.63
C ASP A 143 5.22 6.93 13.98
N VAL A 144 4.26 6.08 13.61
CA VAL A 144 2.83 6.25 13.88
C VAL A 144 2.39 5.14 14.83
N ASP A 145 2.07 5.50 16.08
CA ASP A 145 1.61 4.55 17.08
C ASP A 145 0.12 4.26 16.91
N VAL A 146 -0.20 3.02 16.52
CA VAL A 146 -1.59 2.55 16.32
C VAL A 146 -2.16 1.85 17.56
N SER A 147 -1.41 1.77 18.66
CA SER A 147 -1.85 1.12 19.90
C SER A 147 -3.02 1.84 20.58
N THR A 148 -3.22 3.11 20.26
CA THR A 148 -4.33 3.94 20.76
C THR A 148 -5.67 3.62 20.09
N LEU A 149 -5.66 2.96 18.94
CA LEU A 149 -6.83 2.66 18.12
C LEU A 149 -7.60 1.44 18.64
N LYS A 150 -8.66 1.69 19.41
CA LYS A 150 -9.43 0.67 20.13
C LYS A 150 -10.79 0.35 19.51
N GLU A 151 -11.40 1.32 18.83
CA GLU A 151 -12.76 1.21 18.28
C GLU A 151 -12.76 1.32 16.76
N VAL A 152 -13.83 0.81 16.13
CA VAL A 152 -14.09 0.95 14.70
C VAL A 152 -14.36 2.43 14.39
N ASP A 153 -13.97 2.89 13.19
CA ASP A 153 -14.04 4.29 12.74
C ASP A 153 -13.10 5.29 13.42
N GLN A 154 -12.22 4.85 14.33
CA GLN A 154 -11.13 5.71 14.81
C GLN A 154 -10.09 5.93 13.71
N SER A 155 -9.65 7.18 13.58
CA SER A 155 -8.61 7.60 12.64
C SER A 155 -7.48 8.37 13.34
N ILE A 156 -6.26 8.22 12.83
CA ILE A 156 -5.10 9.04 13.22
C ILE A 156 -4.90 10.11 12.16
N LYS A 157 -4.86 11.37 12.58
CA LYS A 157 -4.65 12.51 11.68
C LYS A 157 -3.18 12.93 11.66
N ILE A 158 -2.81 13.71 10.66
CA ILE A 158 -1.46 14.28 10.53
C ILE A 158 -1.08 15.14 11.76
N LYS A 159 -2.04 15.84 12.38
CA LYS A 159 -1.83 16.63 13.62
C LYS A 159 -1.34 15.80 14.80
N ASP A 160 -1.68 14.52 14.86
CA ASP A 160 -1.37 13.64 15.99
C ASP A 160 0.03 13.01 15.87
N LEU A 161 0.72 13.27 14.75
CA LEU A 161 2.07 12.77 14.54
C LEU A 161 3.09 13.49 15.40
N LYS A 162 3.99 12.69 15.98
CA LYS A 162 5.17 13.19 16.68
C LYS A 162 6.26 13.54 15.68
N VAL A 163 6.08 14.63 14.96
CA VAL A 163 7.13 15.22 14.12
C VAL A 163 8.08 16.05 14.99
N GLY A 164 9.38 15.84 14.82
CA GLY A 164 10.40 16.62 15.53
C GLY A 164 10.27 18.12 15.23
N ALA A 165 10.61 18.97 16.20
CA ALA A 165 10.38 20.43 16.16
C ALA A 165 11.03 21.19 14.99
N LYS A 166 11.82 20.52 14.13
CA LYS A 166 12.53 21.11 12.99
C LYS A 166 11.96 20.71 11.63
N VAL A 167 10.93 19.86 11.61
CA VAL A 167 10.28 19.36 10.38
C VAL A 167 8.94 20.05 10.22
N ILE A 168 8.71 20.67 9.07
CA ILE A 168 7.43 21.29 8.72
C ILE A 168 6.67 20.32 7.82
N ILE A 169 5.47 19.90 8.21
CA ILE A 169 4.61 19.10 7.33
C ILE A 169 3.89 20.05 6.37
N LEU A 170 3.98 19.80 5.06
CA LEU A 170 3.29 20.59 4.03
C LEU A 170 1.91 20.03 3.70
N SER A 171 1.67 18.75 3.99
CA SER A 171 0.37 18.09 3.82
C SER A 171 -0.69 18.66 4.78
N ASP A 172 -1.97 18.58 4.36
CA ASP A 172 -3.08 19.11 5.16
C ASP A 172 -3.18 18.40 6.52
N PRO A 173 -3.04 19.13 7.63
CA PRO A 173 -2.98 18.54 8.96
C PRO A 173 -4.28 17.80 9.37
N GLU A 174 -5.40 18.02 8.67
CA GLU A 174 -6.67 17.32 8.92
C GLU A 174 -6.82 15.98 8.21
N LEU A 175 -5.90 15.64 7.30
CA LEU A 175 -5.93 14.37 6.58
C LEU A 175 -5.73 13.19 7.54
N GLU A 176 -6.52 12.14 7.28
CA GLU A 176 -6.46 10.87 8.00
C GLU A 176 -5.37 10.00 7.38
N ILE A 177 -4.38 9.62 8.18
CA ILE A 177 -3.29 8.75 7.76
C ILE A 177 -3.72 7.29 7.81
N ILE A 178 -4.28 6.90 8.96
CA ILE A 178 -4.70 5.53 9.27
C ILE A 178 -6.12 5.60 9.75
N LYS A 179 -6.99 4.73 9.21
CA LYS A 179 -8.36 4.55 9.67
C LYS A 179 -8.64 3.08 9.93
N ILE A 180 -9.42 2.78 10.97
CA ILE A 180 -10.02 1.45 11.12
C ILE A 180 -11.35 1.43 10.37
N ALA A 181 -11.41 0.62 9.32
CA ALA A 181 -12.66 0.31 8.63
C ALA A 181 -13.35 -0.91 9.27
N PRO A 182 -14.69 -0.99 9.29
CA PRO A 182 -15.40 -2.17 9.75
C PRO A 182 -15.03 -3.41 8.92
N LEU A 183 -15.00 -4.58 9.56
CA LEU A 183 -14.69 -5.87 8.92
C LEU A 183 -15.74 -6.34 7.92
N VAL A 184 -16.94 -5.74 7.97
CA VAL A 184 -17.94 -5.96 6.94
C VAL A 184 -17.49 -5.14 5.74
N SER A 185 -16.81 -5.79 4.79
CA SER A 185 -16.74 -5.24 3.45
C SER A 185 -18.18 -4.98 3.02
N LYS A 186 -18.46 -3.82 2.42
CA LYS A 186 -19.78 -3.57 1.79
C LYS A 186 -20.20 -4.69 0.83
N GLU A 187 -19.26 -5.54 0.40
CA GLU A 187 -19.50 -6.78 -0.33
C GLU A 187 -20.09 -7.91 0.53
N ALA A 188 -19.60 -8.13 1.77
CA ALA A 188 -20.18 -9.10 2.68
C ALA A 188 -21.59 -8.69 3.15
N GLU A 189 -21.82 -7.39 3.39
CA GLU A 189 -23.15 -6.84 3.71
C GLU A 189 -24.15 -7.07 2.57
N LYS A 190 -23.74 -6.81 1.32
CA LYS A 190 -24.57 -7.09 0.13
C LYS A 190 -24.85 -8.58 -0.06
N MET A 191 -23.87 -9.45 0.16
CA MET A 191 -24.08 -10.90 0.04
C MET A 191 -25.04 -11.43 1.10
N VAL A 192 -24.99 -10.89 2.32
CA VAL A 192 -25.93 -11.26 3.40
C VAL A 192 -27.33 -10.72 3.11
N GLU A 193 -27.45 -9.50 2.58
CA GLU A 193 -28.75 -8.92 2.20
C GLU A 193 -29.37 -9.65 1.00
N GLU A 194 -28.56 -10.07 0.03
CA GLU A 194 -29.00 -10.85 -1.15
C GLU A 194 -29.39 -12.29 -0.78
N GLN A 195 -28.70 -12.91 0.19
CA GLN A 195 -29.09 -14.21 0.75
C GLN A 195 -30.36 -14.12 1.60
N ALA A 196 -30.53 -13.04 2.38
CA ALA A 196 -31.75 -12.80 3.16
C ALA A 196 -32.96 -12.53 2.25
N ALA A 197 -32.76 -11.79 1.16
CA ALA A 197 -33.79 -11.59 0.15
C ALA A 197 -34.19 -12.91 -0.53
N GLN A 198 -33.23 -13.75 -0.93
CA GLN A 198 -33.51 -15.06 -1.54
C GLN A 198 -34.24 -16.02 -0.56
N ALA A 199 -33.91 -15.99 0.73
CA ALA A 199 -34.62 -16.78 1.74
C ALA A 199 -36.08 -16.31 1.91
N ALA A 200 -36.34 -15.00 1.87
CA ALA A 200 -37.70 -14.47 1.93
C ALA A 200 -38.54 -14.81 0.69
N VAL A 201 -37.95 -14.86 -0.51
CA VAL A 201 -38.65 -15.30 -1.73
C VAL A 201 -39.00 -16.80 -1.65
N ALA A 202 -38.10 -17.63 -1.15
CA ALA A 202 -38.33 -19.07 -1.00
C ALA A 202 -39.40 -19.40 0.06
N GLU A 203 -39.54 -18.58 1.10
CA GLU A 203 -40.57 -18.73 2.13
C GLU A 203 -41.95 -18.25 1.63
N ALA A 204 -41.99 -17.19 0.80
CA ALA A 204 -43.21 -16.74 0.12
C ALA A 204 -43.71 -17.75 -0.92
N GLU A 205 -42.81 -18.45 -1.63
CA GLU A 205 -43.17 -19.46 -2.63
C GLU A 205 -43.75 -20.74 -1.99
N LYS A 206 -43.32 -21.09 -0.77
CA LYS A 206 -43.91 -22.21 0.01
C LYS A 206 -45.28 -21.87 0.61
N ALA A 207 -45.58 -20.60 0.85
CA ALA A 207 -46.88 -20.17 1.38
C ALA A 207 -47.99 -20.05 0.31
N ALA A 208 -47.63 -20.11 -0.99
CA ALA A 208 -48.56 -19.87 -2.10
C ALA A 208 -49.06 -21.14 -2.83
N ALA A 209 -48.76 -22.36 -2.35
CA ALA A 209 -49.32 -23.59 -2.92
C ALA A 209 -50.71 -23.90 -2.32
N PRO A 210 -51.81 -23.82 -3.09
CA PRO A 210 -53.16 -24.12 -2.59
C PRO A 210 -53.45 -25.63 -2.58
N GLN A 211 -54.11 -26.09 -1.52
CA GLN A 211 -54.85 -27.35 -1.47
C GLN A 211 -56.00 -27.38 -2.49
N GLN A 212 -56.14 -28.48 -3.23
CA GLN A 212 -57.36 -29.07 -3.82
C GLN A 212 -56.93 -30.35 -4.57
N GLU A 213 -57.59 -31.52 -4.57
CA GLU A 213 -58.82 -32.01 -3.99
C GLU A 213 -58.85 -33.55 -4.20
N GLN A 214 -59.50 -34.31 -3.31
CA GLN A 214 -59.74 -35.76 -3.44
C GLN A 214 -60.76 -36.08 -4.57
N PRO A 215 -60.93 -37.36 -4.94
CA PRO A 215 -62.23 -37.95 -4.61
C PRO A 215 -62.15 -39.35 -3.96
N ALA A 216 -62.76 -39.43 -2.77
CA ALA A 216 -63.82 -40.33 -2.29
C ALA A 216 -63.85 -41.87 -2.58
N PRO A 217 -64.51 -42.67 -1.69
CA PRO A 217 -64.03 -43.99 -1.24
C PRO A 217 -64.93 -45.18 -1.66
N SER A 218 -64.44 -46.42 -1.53
CA SER A 218 -65.31 -47.59 -1.26
C SER A 218 -64.53 -48.83 -0.75
N GLY A 219 -64.98 -49.37 0.40
CA GLY A 219 -64.97 -50.82 0.70
C GLY A 219 -63.79 -51.42 1.49
N PRO A 220 -63.98 -51.84 2.75
CA PRO A 220 -62.98 -52.51 3.62
C PRO A 220 -63.18 -54.05 3.64
N PRO A 221 -62.55 -54.84 4.54
CA PRO A 221 -61.13 -55.05 4.84
C PRO A 221 -60.78 -56.57 4.87
N LYS A 222 -59.61 -56.90 5.45
CA LYS A 222 -59.22 -58.17 6.12
C LYS A 222 -58.36 -59.19 5.34
N PRO A 223 -57.57 -60.04 6.06
CA PRO A 223 -56.10 -60.01 5.95
C PRO A 223 -55.46 -61.42 5.83
N GLU A 224 -54.12 -61.44 5.91
CA GLU A 224 -53.24 -62.58 6.27
C GLU A 224 -53.02 -63.70 5.22
N PRO A 225 -51.95 -64.53 5.34
CA PRO A 225 -50.67 -64.35 6.06
C PRO A 225 -49.43 -64.88 5.30
N ALA A 226 -48.22 -64.59 5.85
CA ALA A 226 -46.98 -65.40 5.78
C ALA A 226 -46.40 -65.70 4.38
N GLU A 227 -45.12 -65.98 4.13
CA GLU A 227 -43.96 -66.36 4.92
C GLU A 227 -42.74 -66.06 4.04
N ALA A 228 -41.56 -66.05 4.66
CA ALA A 228 -40.23 -65.77 4.10
C ALA A 228 -39.75 -66.84 3.05
N PRO A 229 -38.45 -66.96 2.74
CA PRO A 229 -37.50 -66.06 2.06
C PRO A 229 -36.73 -66.81 0.92
N SER A 230 -35.51 -66.34 0.60
CA SER A 230 -34.35 -67.01 -0.04
C SER A 230 -34.19 -66.84 -1.56
N GLU A 231 -33.15 -66.08 -1.94
CA GLU A 231 -31.87 -66.55 -2.55
C GLU A 231 -32.03 -66.70 -4.08
N THR A 232 -31.22 -66.11 -4.96
CA THR A 232 -29.78 -65.83 -4.94
C THR A 232 -29.49 -64.71 -5.94
#